data_AF-A0A2V6EFT0-F1
#
_entry.id   AF-A0A2V6EFT0-F1
#
_cell.length_a   1.000
_cell.length_b   1.000
_cell.length_c   1.000
_cell.angle_alpha   90.00
_cell.angle_beta   90.00
_cell.angle_gamma   90.00
#
_symmetry.space_group_name_H-M   'P 1'
#
loop_
_entity.id
_entity.type
_entity.pdbx_description
1 polymer ?
#
loop_
_entity_poly.entity_id
_entity_poly.type
_entity_poly.pdbx_seq_one_letter_code
_entity_poly.pdbx_strand_id
1 'polypeptide(L)'
;REFGPTNGNLAGRTTDPGTSNEGWYKWKGTSQLDWNWNHIDIVGTVRYWDGFHEFTPNIHQHFVSQRFLFDLQATYDFSGLVPVETKPVPGYSKDGKDVARGKDGSVTEKASVQTANYGVPAWERFLFQGTSITIGCNNVFDQDPPKAFGEGGNAVGYPGFTYDATNRFWYARLTKKF
;
A
#
# COMPACT_ATOMS: atom_id res chain seq x y z
N ARG A 1 -5.67 -0.38 39.04
CA ARG A 1 -4.58 -1.15 38.38
C ARG A 1 -5.26 -1.93 37.26
N GLU A 2 -4.95 -1.65 36.00
CA GLU A 2 -5.69 -2.20 34.84
C GLU A 2 -5.30 -3.66 34.49
N PHE A 3 -4.25 -4.20 35.15
CA PHE A 3 -3.72 -5.55 34.91
C PHE A 3 -3.32 -6.20 36.24
N GLY A 4 -3.61 -7.49 36.44
CA GLY A 4 -3.24 -8.24 37.64
C GLY A 4 -3.83 -9.65 37.74
N PRO A 5 -3.34 -10.48 38.69
CA PRO A 5 -3.71 -11.89 38.86
C PRO A 5 -5.10 -12.09 39.50
N THR A 6 -5.80 -11.01 39.82
CA THR A 6 -7.12 -11.04 40.45
C THR A 6 -8.23 -11.15 39.41
N ASN A 7 -9.35 -11.80 39.77
CA ASN A 7 -10.57 -11.97 38.96
C ASN A 7 -11.23 -10.66 38.44
N GLY A 8 -10.65 -9.50 38.70
CA GLY A 8 -11.06 -8.18 38.18
C GLY A 8 -10.27 -7.73 36.94
N ASN A 9 -9.65 -8.64 36.19
CA ASN A 9 -9.07 -8.31 34.90
C ASN A 9 -10.22 -8.07 33.89
N LEU A 10 -10.46 -6.81 33.52
CA LEU A 10 -11.51 -6.44 32.55
C LEU A 10 -11.22 -6.96 31.13
N ALA A 11 -9.98 -7.42 30.88
CA ALA A 11 -9.62 -8.23 29.74
C ALA A 11 -9.62 -9.70 30.20
N GLY A 12 -10.71 -10.42 29.96
CA GLY A 12 -10.89 -11.79 30.45
C GLY A 12 -9.67 -12.67 30.16
N ARG A 13 -9.16 -13.36 31.18
CA ARG A 13 -8.25 -14.49 31.00
C ARG A 13 -8.98 -15.46 30.08
N THR A 14 -8.53 -15.55 28.83
CA THR A 14 -9.28 -16.36 27.86
C THR A 14 -9.24 -17.81 28.32
N THR A 15 -10.31 -18.57 28.07
CA THR A 15 -10.33 -20.00 28.40
C THR A 15 -9.34 -20.81 27.58
N ASP A 16 -8.71 -20.19 26.58
CA ASP A 16 -7.66 -20.74 25.75
C ASP A 16 -6.32 -19.99 25.99
N PRO A 17 -5.54 -20.41 27.02
CA PRO A 17 -4.23 -19.83 27.28
C PRO A 17 -3.24 -20.02 26.11
N GLY A 18 -3.57 -20.87 25.12
CA GLY A 18 -2.71 -21.22 23.98
C GLY A 18 -2.36 -20.10 23.01
N THR A 19 -2.99 -18.92 23.11
CA THR A 19 -3.04 -17.97 21.99
C THR A 19 -2.44 -16.59 22.29
N SER A 20 -2.01 -16.33 23.53
CA SER A 20 -1.57 -14.98 23.96
C SER A 20 -2.64 -13.89 23.68
N ASN A 21 -3.92 -14.26 23.66
CA ASN A 21 -5.06 -13.37 23.38
C ASN A 21 -5.42 -12.42 24.54
N GLU A 22 -4.57 -12.34 25.56
CA GLU A 22 -4.79 -11.55 26.79
C GLU A 22 -4.36 -10.08 26.61
N GLY A 23 -3.63 -9.79 25.52
CA GLY A 23 -3.13 -8.47 25.18
C GLY A 23 -4.11 -7.65 24.34
N TRP A 24 -4.33 -6.40 24.74
CA TRP A 24 -4.94 -5.39 23.88
C TRP A 24 -3.95 -4.24 23.66
N TYR A 25 -3.88 -3.75 22.42
CA TYR A 25 -3.03 -2.61 22.07
C TYR A 25 -3.70 -1.31 22.51
N LYS A 26 -2.97 -0.46 23.23
CA LYS A 26 -3.47 0.89 23.51
C LYS A 26 -3.57 1.72 22.24
N TRP A 27 -2.63 1.52 21.33
CA TRP A 27 -2.59 2.19 20.04
C TRP A 27 -2.29 1.20 18.92
N LYS A 28 -3.03 1.32 17.83
CA LYS A 28 -2.78 0.62 16.57
C LYS A 28 -3.10 1.60 15.46
N GLY A 29 -2.17 1.75 14.53
CA GLY A 29 -2.29 2.74 13.46
C GLY A 29 -1.67 2.25 12.18
N THR A 30 -2.27 2.65 11.06
CA THR A 30 -1.68 2.50 9.73
C THR A 30 -1.62 3.89 9.11
N SER A 31 -0.46 4.24 8.57
CA SER A 31 -0.25 5.47 7.81
C SER A 31 0.27 5.11 6.43
N GLN A 32 -0.24 5.77 5.40
CA GLN A 32 0.21 5.57 4.02
C GLN A 32 0.59 6.92 3.43
N LEU A 33 1.66 6.92 2.65
CA LEU A 33 2.12 8.05 1.86
C LEU A 33 2.23 7.60 0.40
N ASP A 34 1.53 8.31 -0.47
CA ASP A 34 1.57 8.11 -1.91
C ASP A 34 2.29 9.30 -2.56
N TRP A 35 3.32 9.02 -3.36
CA TRP A 35 4.10 10.02 -4.09
C TRP A 35 4.12 9.70 -5.58
N ASN A 36 3.55 10.61 -6.36
CA ASN A 36 3.43 10.48 -7.81
C ASN A 36 4.20 11.59 -8.50
N TRP A 37 5.21 11.23 -9.27
CA TRP A 37 5.99 12.18 -10.05
C TRP A 37 6.65 11.55 -11.27
N ASN A 38 6.50 12.18 -12.43
CA ASN A 38 7.19 11.83 -13.68
C ASN A 38 7.20 10.32 -13.99
N HIS A 39 6.01 9.72 -14.07
CA HIS A 39 5.79 8.28 -14.35
C HIS A 39 6.21 7.31 -13.25
N ILE A 40 6.71 7.82 -12.12
CA ILE A 40 6.99 7.06 -10.91
C ILE A 40 5.83 7.26 -9.94
N ASP A 41 5.31 6.15 -9.42
CA ASP A 41 4.37 6.09 -8.30
C ASP A 41 5.02 5.30 -7.17
N ILE A 42 5.23 5.92 -6.02
CA ILE A 42 5.75 5.28 -4.81
C ILE A 42 4.69 5.31 -3.73
N VAL A 43 4.39 4.14 -3.18
CA VAL A 43 3.49 3.97 -2.03
C VAL A 43 4.30 3.41 -0.87
N GLY A 44 4.36 4.15 0.22
CA GLY A 44 4.95 3.71 1.48
C GLY A 44 3.88 3.55 2.55
N THR A 45 3.87 2.41 3.23
CA THR A 45 2.93 2.12 4.33
C THR A 45 3.71 1.87 5.62
N VAL A 46 3.30 2.54 6.69
CA VAL A 46 3.81 2.31 8.05
C VAL A 46 2.68 1.75 8.90
N ARG A 47 2.90 0.58 9.48
CA ARG A 47 1.98 -0.07 10.42
C ARG A 47 2.60 -0.04 11.80
N TYR A 48 1.88 0.54 12.75
CA TYR A 48 2.27 0.62 14.15
C TYR A 48 1.32 -0.22 15.01
N TRP A 49 1.91 -1.04 15.86
CA TRP A 49 1.22 -1.76 16.93
C TRP A 49 1.93 -1.45 18.25
N ASP A 50 1.19 -0.94 19.23
CA ASP A 50 1.73 -0.72 20.56
C ASP A 50 2.10 -2.07 21.23
N GLY A 51 2.87 -1.99 22.30
CA GLY A 51 3.15 -3.16 23.13
C GLY A 51 1.99 -3.47 24.08
N PHE A 52 2.02 -4.66 24.67
CA PHE A 52 1.07 -5.06 25.70
C PHE A 52 1.76 -5.92 26.75
N HIS A 53 1.12 -6.02 27.91
CA HIS A 53 1.59 -6.91 28.97
C HIS A 53 0.88 -8.26 28.85
N GLU A 54 1.65 -9.33 29.02
CA GLU A 54 1.17 -10.71 29.11
C GLU A 54 1.81 -11.39 30.33
N PHE A 55 1.46 -12.66 30.55
CA PHE A 55 2.15 -13.51 31.51
C PHE A 55 3.00 -14.59 30.80
N THR A 56 4.17 -14.85 31.39
CA THR A 56 5.05 -15.98 31.03
C THR A 56 4.52 -17.30 31.63
N PRO A 57 5.09 -18.47 31.27
CA PRO A 57 4.67 -19.75 31.87
C PRO A 57 4.77 -19.80 33.39
N ASN A 58 5.67 -18.99 33.97
CA ASN A 58 5.89 -18.91 35.41
C ASN A 58 5.04 -17.79 36.07
N ILE A 59 4.00 -17.29 35.39
CA ILE A 59 3.10 -16.21 35.86
C ILE A 59 3.85 -14.91 36.20
N HIS A 60 5.01 -14.70 35.58
CA HIS A 60 5.69 -13.41 35.63
C HIS A 60 5.18 -12.51 34.51
N GLN A 61 4.94 -11.24 34.82
CA GLN A 61 4.54 -10.25 33.83
C GLN A 61 5.66 -10.03 32.81
N HIS A 62 5.34 -10.13 31.53
CA HIS A 62 6.23 -9.89 30.41
C HIS A 62 5.62 -8.81 29.51
N PHE A 63 6.45 -7.90 29.00
CA PHE A 63 6.00 -6.88 28.08
C PHE A 63 6.36 -7.29 26.65
N VAL A 64 5.34 -7.55 25.84
CA VAL A 64 5.47 -7.75 24.40
C VAL A 64 5.68 -6.38 23.77
N SER A 65 6.85 -6.17 23.15
CA SER A 65 7.26 -4.87 22.65
C SER A 65 6.43 -4.38 21.45
N GLN A 66 6.27 -3.07 21.32
CA GLN A 66 5.68 -2.45 20.14
C GLN A 66 6.44 -2.79 18.84
N ARG A 67 5.78 -2.61 17.69
CA ARG A 67 6.37 -2.80 16.36
C ARG A 67 5.99 -1.71 15.38
N PHE A 68 6.94 -1.42 14.49
CA PHE A 68 6.75 -0.62 13.30
C PHE A 68 7.12 -1.45 12.08
N LEU A 69 6.14 -1.83 11.27
CA LEU A 69 6.38 -2.45 9.97
C LEU A 69 6.30 -1.41 8.87
N PHE A 70 7.20 -1.55 7.92
CA PHE A 70 7.31 -0.66 6.77
C PHE A 70 7.15 -1.50 5.52
N ASP A 71 6.21 -1.10 4.67
CA ASP A 71 5.99 -1.70 3.36
C ASP A 71 6.23 -0.62 2.31
N LEU A 72 6.88 -0.98 1.21
CA LEU A 72 7.20 -0.06 0.13
C LEU A 72 6.86 -0.69 -1.20
N GLN A 73 6.22 0.09 -2.07
CA GLN A 73 5.93 -0.28 -3.45
C GLN A 73 6.32 0.87 -4.36
N ALA A 74 6.97 0.57 -5.48
CA ALA A 74 7.28 1.52 -6.53
C ALA A 74 6.76 0.98 -7.88
N THR A 75 6.12 1.85 -8.65
CA THR A 75 5.65 1.56 -10.00
C THR A 75 6.26 2.54 -10.97
N TYR A 76 6.67 2.05 -12.14
CA TYR A 76 7.07 2.88 -13.27
C TYR A 76 6.14 2.63 -14.45
N ASP A 77 5.56 3.70 -15.00
CA ASP A 77 4.71 3.66 -16.18
C ASP A 77 5.51 4.02 -17.45
N PHE A 78 5.71 3.04 -18.32
CA PHE A 78 6.44 3.22 -19.58
C PHE A 78 5.61 3.99 -20.62
N SER A 79 4.32 4.22 -20.39
CA SER A 79 3.45 4.93 -21.35
C SER A 79 3.94 6.35 -21.63
N GLY A 80 4.59 6.99 -20.67
CA GLY A 80 5.20 8.30 -20.82
C GLY A 80 6.37 8.38 -21.80
N LEU A 81 7.01 7.24 -22.08
CA LEU A 81 8.12 7.16 -23.03
C LEU A 81 7.67 7.23 -24.49
N VAL A 82 6.36 7.08 -24.74
CA VAL A 82 5.78 7.18 -26.07
C VAL A 82 5.38 8.64 -26.31
N PRO A 83 6.06 9.39 -27.19
CA PRO A 83 5.77 10.80 -27.40
C PRO A 83 4.37 11.00 -27.96
N VAL A 84 3.55 11.73 -27.20
CA VAL A 84 2.23 12.20 -27.62
C VAL A 84 2.41 13.47 -28.42
N GLU A 85 2.44 13.36 -29.75
CA GLU A 85 2.43 14.52 -30.62
C GLU A 85 0.99 15.03 -30.75
N THR A 86 0.68 16.16 -30.13
CA THR A 86 -0.60 16.86 -30.33
C THR A 86 -0.55 17.62 -31.64
N LYS A 87 -0.76 16.93 -32.77
CA LYS A 87 -0.95 17.64 -34.04
C LYS A 87 -2.32 18.30 -34.04
N PRO A 88 -2.44 19.62 -34.35
CA PRO A 88 -3.74 20.20 -34.62
C PRO A 88 -4.35 19.45 -35.80
N VAL A 89 -5.59 18.98 -35.64
CA VAL A 89 -6.31 18.26 -36.70
C VAL A 89 -6.35 19.16 -37.94
N PRO A 90 -5.79 18.74 -39.09
CA PRO A 90 -5.85 19.53 -40.31
C PRO A 90 -7.32 19.79 -40.68
N GLY A 91 -7.73 21.06 -40.65
CA GLY A 91 -9.12 21.50 -40.81
C GLY A 91 -9.73 22.21 -39.59
N TYR A 92 -9.07 22.13 -38.42
CA TYR A 92 -9.44 22.85 -37.19
C TYR A 92 -8.22 23.62 -36.67
N SER A 93 -7.85 24.69 -37.36
CA SER A 93 -6.96 25.72 -36.82
C SER A 93 -7.72 27.03 -36.86
N LYS A 94 -8.41 27.34 -35.77
CA LYS A 94 -8.49 28.73 -35.34
C LYS A 94 -7.48 28.85 -34.22
N ASP A 95 -6.56 29.78 -34.41
CA ASP A 95 -5.64 30.26 -33.38
C ASP A 95 -6.35 30.37 -32.03
N GLY A 96 -5.64 30.10 -30.94
CA GLY A 96 -6.17 29.95 -29.57
C GLY A 96 -6.81 31.18 -28.94
N LYS A 97 -7.62 31.95 -29.67
CA LYS A 97 -8.57 32.93 -29.16
C LYS A 97 -9.90 32.78 -29.90
N ASP A 98 -10.95 32.82 -29.11
CA ASP A 98 -12.37 32.86 -29.47
C ASP A 98 -13.07 31.50 -29.67
N VAL A 99 -13.88 31.19 -28.66
CA VAL A 99 -15.00 30.25 -28.73
C VAL A 99 -15.93 30.73 -29.85
N ALA A 100 -15.81 30.14 -31.03
CA ALA A 100 -16.76 30.38 -32.11
C ALA A 100 -18.08 29.68 -31.77
N ARG A 101 -19.04 30.45 -31.24
CA ARG A 101 -20.43 30.02 -31.07
C ARG A 101 -21.07 29.91 -32.45
N GLY A 102 -21.59 28.73 -32.81
CA GLY A 102 -22.44 28.57 -33.99
C GLY A 102 -23.65 29.50 -33.90
N LYS A 103 -24.22 29.89 -35.05
CA LYS A 103 -25.37 30.82 -35.14
C LYS A 103 -26.63 30.36 -34.38
N ASP A 104 -26.64 29.11 -33.91
CA ASP A 104 -27.82 28.45 -33.33
C ASP A 104 -27.62 28.13 -31.84
N GLY A 105 -26.49 28.55 -31.24
CA GLY A 105 -26.24 28.41 -29.81
C GLY A 105 -25.95 26.99 -29.29
N SER A 106 -25.83 25.98 -30.16
CA SER A 106 -25.37 24.65 -29.74
C SER A 106 -23.87 24.63 -29.47
N VAL A 107 -23.47 24.00 -28.36
CA VAL A 107 -22.07 23.81 -27.98
C VAL A 107 -21.49 22.75 -28.92
N THR A 108 -20.64 23.17 -29.85
CA THR A 108 -19.82 22.22 -30.63
C THR A 108 -18.82 21.58 -29.67
N GLU A 109 -18.95 20.28 -29.44
CA GLU A 109 -18.01 19.52 -28.60
C GLU A 109 -16.58 19.74 -29.10
N LYS A 110 -15.65 19.99 -28.16
CA LYS A 110 -14.23 20.06 -28.48
C LYS A 110 -13.84 18.76 -29.17
N ALA A 111 -13.38 18.88 -30.41
CA ALA A 111 -12.83 17.77 -31.16
C ALA A 111 -11.87 16.98 -30.27
N SER A 112 -12.06 15.66 -30.21
CA SER A 112 -11.14 14.77 -29.53
C SER A 112 -9.74 15.01 -30.10
N VAL A 113 -8.80 15.39 -29.24
CA VAL A 113 -7.40 15.50 -29.62
C VAL A 113 -6.97 14.11 -30.05
N GLN A 114 -6.81 13.89 -31.36
CA GLN A 114 -6.19 12.66 -31.85
C GLN A 114 -4.71 12.72 -31.50
N THR A 115 -4.38 12.11 -30.38
CA THR A 115 -3.01 11.81 -29.95
C THR A 115 -2.44 10.76 -30.89
N ALA A 116 -1.90 11.23 -32.02
CA ALA A 116 -1.22 10.34 -32.93
C ALA A 116 0.27 10.42 -32.65
N ASN A 117 0.78 9.42 -31.95
CA ASN A 117 2.22 9.21 -31.80
C ASN A 117 2.75 8.99 -33.22
N TYR A 118 3.46 9.92 -33.85
CA TYR A 118 3.92 9.74 -35.25
C TYR A 118 5.44 9.51 -35.35
N GLY A 119 6.19 9.59 -34.23
CA GLY A 119 7.66 9.54 -34.23
C GLY A 119 8.33 8.21 -33.79
N VAL A 120 7.58 7.25 -33.23
CA VAL A 120 8.16 6.02 -32.63
C VAL A 120 7.82 4.76 -33.44
N PRO A 121 8.74 3.78 -33.57
CA PRO A 121 8.47 2.49 -34.21
C PRO A 121 7.27 1.74 -33.62
N ALA A 122 6.57 0.94 -34.43
CA ALA A 122 5.37 0.21 -34.01
C ALA A 122 5.63 -0.77 -32.84
N TRP A 123 6.82 -1.39 -32.81
CA TRP A 123 7.21 -2.31 -31.73
C TRP A 123 7.43 -1.58 -30.40
N GLU A 124 8.01 -0.38 -30.40
CA GLU A 124 8.19 0.42 -29.18
C GLU A 124 6.85 0.86 -28.61
N ARG A 125 5.92 1.28 -29.47
CA ARG A 125 4.55 1.60 -29.05
C ARG A 125 3.88 0.38 -28.45
N PHE A 126 3.97 -0.76 -29.14
CA PHE A 126 3.41 -2.00 -28.64
C PHE A 126 4.03 -2.43 -27.31
N LEU A 127 5.31 -2.17 -27.06
CA LEU A 127 5.96 -2.53 -25.80
C LEU A 127 5.71 -1.54 -24.67
N PHE A 128 5.74 -0.24 -24.92
CA PHE A 128 5.73 0.78 -23.85
C PHE A 128 4.35 1.36 -23.56
N GLN A 129 3.47 1.47 -24.56
CA GLN A 129 2.16 2.10 -24.38
C GLN A 129 1.26 1.25 -23.47
N GLY A 130 0.82 1.79 -22.34
CA GLY A 130 -0.02 1.06 -21.38
C GLY A 130 0.74 0.02 -20.56
N THR A 131 2.07 -0.02 -20.62
CA THR A 131 2.90 -0.95 -19.85
C THR A 131 3.40 -0.29 -18.58
N SER A 132 3.26 -0.96 -17.44
CA SER A 132 3.86 -0.55 -16.17
C SER A 132 4.47 -1.73 -15.43
N ILE A 133 5.57 -1.48 -14.70
CA ILE A 133 6.20 -2.45 -13.82
C ILE A 133 6.09 -1.92 -12.40
N THR A 134 5.63 -2.78 -11.48
CA THR A 134 5.62 -2.54 -10.04
C THR A 134 6.62 -3.49 -9.36
N ILE A 135 7.39 -2.97 -8.42
CA ILE A 135 8.19 -3.76 -7.47
C ILE A 135 7.74 -3.34 -6.07
N GLY A 136 7.54 -4.32 -5.18
CA GLY A 136 7.23 -4.02 -3.80
C GLY A 136 7.86 -4.99 -2.82
N CYS A 137 7.92 -4.54 -1.57
CA CYS A 137 8.48 -5.25 -0.44
C CYS A 137 7.63 -4.97 0.79
N ASN A 138 7.09 -6.03 1.38
CA ASN A 138 6.47 -5.97 2.70
C ASN A 138 7.54 -6.24 3.75
N ASN A 139 7.45 -5.57 4.91
CA ASN A 139 8.43 -5.67 5.99
C ASN A 139 9.87 -5.38 5.49
N VAL A 140 10.09 -4.18 4.95
CA VAL A 140 11.36 -3.73 4.34
C VAL A 140 12.56 -3.95 5.27
N PHE A 141 12.35 -3.80 6.59
CA PHE A 141 13.39 -3.95 7.60
C PHE A 141 13.50 -5.35 8.22
N ASP A 142 12.79 -6.36 7.68
CA ASP A 142 12.93 -7.76 8.11
C ASP A 142 12.67 -7.95 9.62
N GLN A 143 11.72 -7.20 10.17
CA GLN A 143 11.39 -7.29 11.59
C GLN A 143 10.56 -8.53 11.87
N ASP A 144 11.06 -9.38 12.74
CA ASP A 144 10.29 -10.50 13.27
C ASP A 144 9.16 -10.03 14.20
N PRO A 145 8.04 -10.78 14.24
CA PRO A 145 7.02 -10.61 15.26
C PRO A 145 7.64 -10.59 16.68
N PRO A 146 7.10 -9.79 17.61
CA PRO A 146 7.60 -9.79 18.98
C PRO A 146 7.31 -11.14 19.63
N LYS A 147 8.21 -11.57 20.52
CA LYS A 147 8.01 -12.81 21.25
C LYS A 147 6.78 -12.68 22.16
N ALA A 148 5.95 -13.71 22.16
CA ALA A 148 4.83 -13.81 23.08
C ALA A 148 4.69 -15.23 23.63
N PHE A 149 4.33 -15.36 24.90
CA PHE A 149 4.30 -16.63 25.62
C PHE A 149 2.89 -17.16 25.85
N GLY A 150 1.90 -16.29 26.07
CA GLY A 150 0.53 -16.70 26.43
C GLY A 150 0.52 -17.72 27.57
N GLU A 151 1.08 -17.39 28.74
CA GLU A 151 1.19 -18.31 29.88
C GLU A 151 1.89 -19.65 29.56
N GLY A 152 2.67 -19.72 28.47
CA GLY A 152 3.34 -20.93 27.99
C GLY A 152 2.52 -21.81 27.05
N GLY A 153 1.29 -21.43 26.74
CA GLY A 153 0.45 -22.12 25.76
C GLY A 153 0.73 -21.71 24.31
N ASN A 154 1.43 -20.60 24.08
CA ASN A 154 1.68 -20.09 22.73
C ASN A 154 2.71 -20.91 21.95
N ALA A 155 2.23 -21.87 21.15
CA ALA A 155 3.07 -22.74 20.33
C ALA A 155 3.75 -22.02 19.15
N VAL A 156 3.21 -20.89 18.66
CA VAL A 156 3.81 -20.14 17.54
C VAL A 156 4.87 -19.15 18.01
N GLY A 157 4.88 -18.78 19.30
CA GLY A 157 5.91 -17.95 19.92
C GLY A 157 5.80 -16.45 19.66
N TYR A 158 4.72 -16.01 18.99
CA TYR A 158 4.40 -14.60 18.73
C TYR A 158 2.87 -14.36 18.80
N PRO A 159 2.38 -13.10 18.87
CA PRO A 159 0.94 -12.81 18.93
C PRO A 159 0.24 -13.14 17.60
N GLY A 160 -0.26 -14.38 17.45
CA GLY A 160 -0.87 -14.88 16.21
C GLY A 160 -2.18 -14.17 15.79
N PHE A 161 -2.82 -13.44 16.70
CA PHE A 161 -3.99 -12.61 16.39
C PHE A 161 -3.63 -11.31 15.65
N THR A 162 -2.34 -10.95 15.58
CA THR A 162 -1.87 -9.71 14.94
C THR A 162 -0.80 -9.93 13.90
N TYR A 163 0.09 -10.88 14.14
CA TYR A 163 1.19 -11.22 13.25
C TYR A 163 0.93 -12.58 12.62
N ASP A 164 1.45 -12.76 11.42
CA ASP A 164 1.54 -14.06 10.76
C ASP A 164 3.02 -14.47 10.63
N ALA A 165 3.25 -15.64 10.07
CA ALA A 165 4.59 -16.13 9.78
C ALA A 165 5.21 -15.45 8.53
N THR A 166 4.49 -14.54 7.89
CA THR A 166 4.96 -13.88 6.66
C THR A 166 5.97 -12.79 7.04
N ASN A 167 7.25 -13.12 6.89
CA ASN A 167 8.34 -12.17 7.09
C ASN A 167 8.48 -11.21 5.87
N ARG A 168 9.69 -10.71 5.59
CA ARG A 168 9.95 -9.87 4.42
C ARG A 168 9.55 -10.57 3.13
N PHE A 169 8.69 -9.92 2.36
CA PHE A 169 8.12 -10.48 1.14
C PHE A 169 8.30 -9.53 -0.03
N TRP A 170 9.09 -9.96 -1.01
CA TRP A 170 9.31 -9.22 -2.27
C TRP A 170 8.37 -9.72 -3.36
N TYR A 171 7.86 -8.79 -4.16
CA TYR A 171 7.04 -9.10 -5.33
C TYR A 171 7.30 -8.15 -6.48
N ALA A 172 6.99 -8.61 -7.68
CA ALA A 172 7.01 -7.81 -8.89
C ALA A 172 5.73 -8.06 -9.70
N ARG A 173 5.24 -7.04 -10.39
CA ARG A 173 4.05 -7.10 -11.22
C ARG A 173 4.28 -6.35 -12.52
N LEU A 174 3.95 -7.00 -13.64
CA LEU A 174 3.89 -6.37 -14.96
C LEU A 174 2.41 -6.16 -15.32
N THR A 175 2.05 -4.95 -15.73
CA THR A 175 0.69 -4.61 -16.19
C THR A 175 0.75 -4.10 -17.63
N LYS A 176 -0.14 -4.59 -18.49
CA LYS A 176 -0.32 -4.15 -19.88
C LYS A 176 -1.77 -3.77 -20.14
N LYS A 177 -2.01 -2.54 -20.60
CA LYS A 177 -3.30 -2.09 -21.13
C LYS A 177 -3.25 -2.17 -22.66
N PHE A 178 -4.24 -2.83 -23.27
CA PHE A 178 -4.39 -3.01 -24.72
C PHE A 178 -5.34 -1.98 -25.31
#